data_AF-A0A9E0P733-F1
#
_entry.id   AF-A0A9E0P733-F1
#
_cell.length_a   1.000
_cell.length_b   1.000
_cell.length_c   1.000
_cell.angle_alpha   90.00
_cell.angle_beta   90.00
_cell.angle_gamma   90.00
#
_symmetry.space_group_name_H-M   'P 1'
#
loop_
_entity.id
_entity.type
_entity.pdbx_description
1 polymer ?
#
loop_
_entity_poly.entity_id
_entity_poly.type
_entity_poly.pdbx_seq_one_letter_code
_entity_poly.pdbx_strand_id
1 'polypeptide(L)' 'RVAIIDDVITTGGSTITAIEQARRAGLVVDRVITLIDREEGGRENILQRADCVESVFTRTQIMALREEILSGQQRT' A
#
# COMPACT_ATOMS: atom_id res chain seq x y z
N ARG A 1 8.01 18.39 -3.63
CA ARG A 1 7.05 17.27 -3.75
C ARG A 1 7.66 16.07 -3.04
N VAL A 2 6.86 15.30 -2.31
CA VAL A 2 7.32 14.14 -1.53
C VAL A 2 6.40 12.94 -1.78
N ALA A 3 6.92 11.74 -1.56
CA ALA A 3 6.13 10.51 -1.51
C ALA A 3 6.08 9.99 -0.06
N ILE A 4 4.95 9.43 0.34
CA ILE A 4 4.84 8.65 1.57
C ILE A 4 5.14 7.19 1.23
N ILE A 5 6.01 6.54 2.00
CA ILE A 5 6.34 5.12 1.87
C ILE A 5 5.81 4.40 3.11
N ASP A 6 5.09 3.30 2.92
CA ASP A 6 4.55 2.47 4.00
C ASP A 6 4.77 0.98 3.71
N ASP A 7 4.84 0.12 4.73
CA ASP A 7 5.06 -1.31 4.52
C ASP A 7 3.79 -2.02 4.03
N VAL A 8 2.67 -1.78 4.69
CA VAL A 8 1.40 -2.46 4.43
C VAL A 8 0.24 -1.47 4.54
N ILE A 9 -0.60 -1.41 3.50
CA ILE A 9 -1.88 -0.72 3.57
C ILE A 9 -2.97 -1.71 4.03
N THR A 10 -3.56 -1.44 5.20
CA THR A 10 -4.80 -2.08 5.69
C THR A 10 -6.00 -1.17 5.41
N THR A 11 -6.39 -0.35 6.40
CA THR A 11 -7.43 0.68 6.30
C THR A 11 -6.89 2.05 5.86
N GLY A 12 -5.55 2.20 5.85
CA GLY A 12 -4.85 3.41 5.44
C GLY A 12 -4.68 4.48 6.53
N GLY A 13 -5.12 4.23 7.77
CA GLY A 13 -5.11 5.24 8.84
C GLY A 13 -3.73 5.82 9.19
N SER A 14 -2.69 4.99 9.22
CA SER A 14 -1.29 5.41 9.44
C SER A 14 -0.82 6.33 8.31
N THR A 15 -1.00 5.88 7.07
CA THR A 15 -0.61 6.61 5.87
C THR A 15 -1.35 7.95 5.75
N ILE A 16 -2.65 7.98 6.05
CA ILE A 16 -3.46 9.20 6.07
C ILE A 16 -2.92 10.19 7.09
N THR A 17 -2.60 9.71 8.30
CA THR A 17 -1.98 10.55 9.33
C THR A 17 -0.66 11.14 8.82
N ALA A 18 0.17 10.35 8.15
CA ALA A 18 1.43 10.81 7.57
C ALA A 18 1.23 11.87 6.48
N ILE A 19 0.24 11.70 5.60
CA ILE A 19 -0.12 12.70 4.58
C ILE A 19 -0.52 14.03 5.25
N GLU A 20 -1.35 13.97 6.28
CA GLU A 20 -1.82 15.16 7.00
C GLU A 20 -0.68 15.88 7.71
N GLN A 21 0.23 15.15 8.37
CA GLN A 21 1.41 15.77 9.00
C GLN A 21 2.37 16.38 7.97
N ALA A 22 2.63 15.70 6.86
CA ALA A 22 3.47 16.24 5.79
C ALA A 22 2.90 17.54 5.22
N ARG A 23 1.59 17.59 4.99
CA ARG A 23 0.89 18.82 4.55
C ARG A 23 0.97 19.94 5.59
N ARG A 24 0.80 19.63 6.88
CA ARG A 24 0.98 20.62 7.98
C ARG A 24 2.40 21.19 8.02
N ALA A 25 3.40 20.42 7.61
CA ALA A 25 4.78 20.87 7.47
C ALA A 25 5.06 21.65 6.17
N GLY A 26 4.04 21.95 5.35
CA GLY A 26 4.19 22.68 4.09
C GLY A 26 4.67 21.82 2.92
N LEU A 27 4.67 20.49 3.05
CA LEU A 27 5.06 19.59 1.97
C LEU A 27 3.89 19.28 1.04
N VAL A 28 4.18 19.22 -0.25
CA VAL A 28 3.25 18.74 -1.27
C VAL A 28 3.43 17.23 -1.43
N VAL A 29 2.49 16.46 -0.90
CA VAL A 29 2.45 14.99 -1.06
C VAL A 29 1.92 14.65 -2.44
N ASP A 30 2.74 13.99 -3.24
CA ASP A 30 2.43 13.59 -4.62
C ASP A 30 1.76 12.22 -4.69
N ARG A 31 2.30 11.25 -3.94
CA ARG A 31 1.88 9.86 -4.01
C ARG A 31 2.17 9.10 -2.72
N VAL A 32 1.54 7.95 -2.61
CA VAL A 32 1.83 6.91 -1.63
C VAL A 32 2.36 5.68 -2.36
N ILE A 33 3.44 5.09 -1.85
CA ILE A 33 3.98 3.83 -2.33
C ILE A 33 4.00 2.85 -1.15
N THR A 34 3.46 1.65 -1.35
CA THR A 34 3.53 0.58 -0.34
C THR A 34 4.12 -0.72 -0.89
N LEU A 35 4.64 -1.57 -0.01
CA LEU A 35 5.05 -2.91 -0.40
C LEU A 35 3.82 -3.80 -0.65
N ILE A 36 2.83 -3.80 0.25
CA ILE A 36 1.64 -4.67 0.14
C ILE A 36 0.35 -3.88 0.38
N ASP A 37 -0.58 -3.95 -0.56
CA ASP A 37 -1.99 -3.62 -0.33
C ASP A 37 -2.76 -4.85 0.14
N ARG A 38 -3.34 -4.80 1.34
CA ARG A 38 -4.14 -5.92 1.86
C ARG A 38 -5.54 -6.01 1.25
N GLU A 39 -5.94 -5.07 0.40
CA GLU A 39 -7.25 -5.04 -0.25
C GLU A 39 -8.38 -5.00 0.80
N GLU A 40 -8.20 -4.16 1.83
CA GLU A 40 -9.11 -3.95 2.97
C GLU A 40 -9.73 -2.53 2.96
N GLY A 41 -9.70 -1.85 1.81
CA GLY A 41 -10.27 -0.51 1.62
C GLY A 41 -9.31 0.66 1.88
N GLY A 42 -8.06 0.39 2.28
CA GLY A 42 -7.10 1.44 2.61
C GLY A 42 -6.64 2.26 1.41
N ARG A 43 -6.48 1.64 0.24
CA ARG A 43 -6.14 2.32 -1.01
C ARG A 43 -7.16 3.41 -1.33
N GLU A 44 -8.45 3.08 -1.28
CA GLU A 44 -9.55 3.99 -1.56
C GLU A 44 -9.60 5.15 -0.56
N ASN A 45 -9.38 4.86 0.73
CA ASN A 45 -9.34 5.87 1.77
C ASN A 45 -8.18 6.87 1.59
N ILE A 46 -7.02 6.37 1.16
CA ILE A 46 -5.84 7.20 0.90
C ILE A 46 -6.01 8.05 -0.35
N LEU A 47 -6.61 7.53 -1.43
CA LEU A 47 -6.86 8.27 -2.67
C LEU A 47 -7.78 9.49 -2.48
N GLN A 48 -8.57 9.54 -1.41
CA GLN A 48 -9.32 10.75 -1.03
C GLN A 48 -8.41 11.91 -0.57
N ARG A 49 -7.14 11.62 -0.27
CA ARG A 49 -6.18 12.55 0.32
C ARG A 49 -4.87 12.64 -0.47
N ALA A 50 -4.58 11.77 -1.44
CA ALA A 50 -3.38 11.84 -2.28
C ALA A 50 -3.73 11.52 -3.73
N ASP A 51 -2.96 12.06 -4.68
CA ASP A 51 -3.26 11.96 -6.11
C ASP A 51 -3.01 10.55 -6.67
N CYS A 52 -2.14 9.77 -6.02
CA CYS A 52 -1.75 8.45 -6.48
C CYS A 52 -1.40 7.52 -5.31
N VAL A 53 -1.79 6.25 -5.44
CA VAL A 53 -1.40 5.16 -4.55
C VAL A 53 -0.90 4.00 -5.41
N GLU A 54 0.32 3.54 -5.15
CA GLU A 54 0.97 2.44 -5.86
C GLU A 54 1.41 1.38 -4.83
N SER A 55 1.23 0.10 -5.17
CA SER A 55 1.59 -1.01 -4.30
C SER A 55 2.41 -2.01 -5.12
N VAL A 56 3.51 -2.51 -4.56
CA VAL A 56 4.34 -3.51 -5.25
C VAL A 56 3.56 -4.81 -5.42
N PHE A 57 2.84 -5.23 -4.38
CA PHE A 57 1.96 -6.39 -4.42
C PHE A 57 0.59 -6.09 -3.79
N THR A 58 -0.42 -6.85 -4.20
CA THR A 58 -1.67 -6.99 -3.46
C THR A 58 -1.69 -8.30 -2.68
N ARG A 59 -2.54 -8.40 -1.66
CA ARG A 59 -2.78 -9.65 -0.93
C ARG A 59 -3.15 -10.77 -1.89
N THR A 60 -4.03 -10.51 -2.85
CA THR A 60 -4.40 -11.49 -3.89
C THR A 60 -3.18 -12.02 -4.65
N GLN A 61 -2.26 -11.15 -5.07
CA GLN A 61 -1.02 -11.56 -5.76
C GLN A 61 -0.11 -12.40 -4.86
N ILE A 62 0.08 -12.00 -3.60
CA ILE A 62 0.90 -12.76 -2.64
C ILE A 62 0.30 -14.14 -2.36
N MET A 63 -1.03 -14.23 -2.19
CA MET A 63 -1.69 -15.51 -1.92
C MET A 63 -1.62 -16.45 -3.13
N ALA A 64 -1.80 -15.93 -4.35
CA ALA A 64 -1.64 -16.72 -5.57
C ALA A 64 -0.21 -17.26 -5.71
N LEU A 65 0.80 -16.41 -5.52
CA LEU A 65 2.21 -16.81 -5.55
C LEU A 65 2.52 -17.87 -4.49
N ARG A 66 1.94 -17.74 -3.29
CA ARG A 66 2.10 -18.73 -2.22
C ARG A 66 1.52 -20.09 -2.61
N GLU A 67 0.36 -20.13 -3.25
CA GLU A 67 -0.26 -21.38 -3.71
C GLU A 67 0.56 -22.07 -4.81
N GLU A 68 1.08 -21.30 -5.77
CA GLU A 68 1.99 -21.80 -6.81
C GLU A 68 3.26 -22.41 -6.21
N ILE A 69 3.88 -21.74 -5.24
CA ILE A 69 5.07 -22.25 -4.56
C ILE A 69 4.77 -23.56 -3.82
N LEU A 70 3.65 -23.62 -3.09
CA LEU A 70 3.27 -24.81 -2.33
C LEU A 70 2.91 -26.01 -3.22
N SER A 71 2.22 -25.77 -4.33
CA SER A 71 1.89 -26.82 -5.31
C SER A 71 3.13 -27.32 -6.07
N GLY A 72 4.13 -26.46 -6.28
CA GLY A 72 5.43 -26.84 -6.82
C GLY A 72 6.29 -27.68 -5.85
N GLN A 73 6.20 -27.39 -4.55
CA GLN A 73 6.94 -28.11 -3.50
C GLN A 73 6.42 -29.52 -3.20
N GLN A 74 5.15 -29.82 -3.54
CA GLN A 74 4.57 -31.16 -3.39
C GLN A 74 4.94 -32.15 -4.51
N ARG A 75 5.62 -31.69 -5.56
CA ARG A 75 5.99 -32.50 -6.74
C ARG A 75 7.43 -33.04 -6.72
N THR A 76 8.22 -32.71 -5.70
CA THR A 76 9.57 -33.23 -5.43
C THR A 76 9.57 -34.12 -4.21
#